data_AF-A0A0F4KPM6-F1
#
_entry.id   AF-A0A0F4KPM6-F1
#
_cell.length_a   1.000
_cell.length_b   1.000
_cell.length_c   1.000
_cell.angle_alpha   90.00
_cell.angle_beta   90.00
_cell.angle_gamma   90.00
#
_symmetry.space_group_name_H-M   'P 1'
#
loop_
_entity.id
_entity.type
_entity.pdbx_description
1 polymer ?
#
loop_
_entity_poly.entity_id
_entity_poly.type
_entity_poly.pdbx_seq_one_letter_code
_entity_poly.pdbx_strand_id
1 'polypeptide(L)'
;MSTIIKNKTNQQILALINQVHKYYTPKLSPFLNPAQCFQAQQILAFQAGDCNAYFSGGYAHAERQRLLLAPSFLPVDEADFEIQLFEIEFNHKFVHLKHSQILGTLANLGLNRECFGDIITDGDRWQFWAEKQFQEFLLQEITRIGHNKVKVLPQPTEQLVAVKGDFSNETIISSSLRMDAVIAAAFHRSRKQVKDLIQSGQVFVNWEHQKHSDYLVTIGDSLSCRGWGRLTILDFLGQTRTNKYQLYLRIFRH
;
A
#
# COMPACT_ATOMS: atom_id res chain seq x y z
N MET A 1 16.04 16.13 15.77
CA MET A 1 14.77 16.90 15.67
C MET A 1 14.66 17.76 14.40
N SER A 2 15.73 18.04 13.63
CA SER A 2 15.68 18.97 12.49
C SER A 2 15.40 18.36 11.10
N THR A 3 15.31 17.04 10.96
CA THR A 3 15.07 16.40 9.63
C THR A 3 13.58 16.08 9.38
N ILE A 4 12.73 16.12 10.42
CA ILE A 4 11.33 15.66 10.34
C ILE A 4 10.39 16.70 9.70
N ILE A 5 10.83 17.95 9.52
CA ILE A 5 9.95 19.09 9.17
C ILE A 5 9.83 19.34 7.65
N LYS A 6 10.61 18.65 6.79
CA LYS A 6 10.67 18.95 5.34
C LYS A 6 9.79 18.06 4.43
N ASN A 7 9.04 17.11 4.96
CA ASN A 7 8.19 16.24 4.14
C ASN A 7 6.78 16.84 3.99
N LYS A 8 6.28 16.99 2.76
CA LYS A 8 4.93 17.48 2.42
C LYS A 8 3.84 16.74 3.20
N THR A 9 3.97 15.41 3.35
CA THR A 9 3.05 14.59 4.15
C THR A 9 2.99 15.07 5.59
N ASN A 10 4.13 15.33 6.23
CA ASN A 10 4.15 15.71 7.65
C ASN A 10 3.43 17.05 7.87
N GLN A 11 3.69 18.03 6.99
CA GLN A 11 2.99 19.32 7.03
C GLN A 11 1.47 19.16 6.88
N GLN A 12 1.04 18.26 6.00
CA GLN A 12 -0.37 17.95 5.80
C GLN A 12 -0.99 17.31 7.06
N ILE A 13 -0.35 16.31 7.67
CA ILE A 13 -0.86 15.67 8.89
C ILE A 13 -0.97 16.67 10.04
N LEU A 14 0.05 17.50 10.24
CA LEU A 14 0.04 18.57 11.24
C LEU A 14 -1.07 19.59 11.00
N ALA A 15 -1.32 19.95 9.73
CA ALA A 15 -2.41 20.82 9.36
C ALA A 15 -3.78 20.21 9.70
N LEU A 16 -3.97 18.90 9.45
CA LEU A 16 -5.20 18.20 9.82
C LEU A 16 -5.42 18.18 11.33
N ILE A 17 -4.38 17.88 12.12
CA ILE A 17 -4.44 17.92 13.60
C ILE A 17 -4.87 19.31 14.08
N ASN A 18 -4.22 20.37 13.59
CA ASN A 18 -4.56 21.75 13.94
C ASN A 18 -5.99 22.12 13.55
N GLN A 19 -6.48 21.63 12.41
CA GLN A 19 -7.86 21.85 11.99
C GLN A 19 -8.88 21.16 12.89
N VAL A 20 -8.59 19.94 13.35
CA VAL A 20 -9.46 19.24 14.31
C VAL A 20 -9.51 20.00 15.64
N HIS A 21 -8.36 20.40 16.19
CA HIS A 21 -8.33 21.18 17.44
C HIS A 21 -9.02 22.56 17.32
N LYS A 22 -8.91 23.20 16.15
CA LYS A 22 -9.51 24.52 15.93
C LYS A 22 -11.02 24.47 15.74
N TYR A 23 -11.51 23.48 14.99
CA TYR A 23 -12.91 23.44 14.55
C TYR A 23 -13.76 22.38 15.26
N TYR A 24 -13.14 21.45 16.00
CA TYR A 24 -13.82 20.33 16.65
C TYR A 24 -14.69 19.50 15.70
N THR A 25 -14.24 19.35 14.45
CA THR A 25 -14.90 18.55 13.40
C THR A 25 -13.92 17.53 12.82
N PRO A 26 -14.39 16.37 12.34
CA PRO A 26 -13.54 15.41 11.66
C PRO A 26 -12.82 16.01 10.44
N LYS A 27 -11.61 15.51 10.16
CA LYS A 27 -10.79 15.86 9.00
C LYS A 27 -10.19 14.61 8.37
N LEU A 28 -10.34 14.51 7.06
CA LEU A 28 -10.01 13.33 6.28
C LEU A 28 -8.87 13.65 5.32
N SER A 29 -7.86 12.78 5.27
CA SER A 29 -6.79 12.88 4.28
C SER A 29 -7.20 12.28 2.93
N PRO A 30 -6.47 12.59 1.85
CA PRO A 30 -6.38 11.73 0.67
C PRO A 30 -5.84 10.33 1.02
N PHE A 31 -5.78 9.41 0.06
CA PHE A 31 -5.10 8.13 0.24
C PHE A 31 -3.60 8.31 0.46
N LEU A 32 -3.17 7.92 1.65
CA LEU A 32 -1.79 7.75 2.05
C LEU A 32 -1.31 6.37 1.59
N ASN A 33 -0.08 6.30 1.06
CA ASN A 33 0.60 5.03 0.90
C ASN A 33 1.09 4.51 2.26
N PRO A 34 1.55 3.25 2.37
CA PRO A 34 1.90 2.71 3.68
C PRO A 34 3.07 3.44 4.36
N ALA A 35 4.00 4.04 3.59
CA ALA A 35 5.06 4.89 4.13
C ALA A 35 4.50 6.13 4.82
N GLN A 36 3.54 6.77 4.16
CA GLN A 36 2.85 7.95 4.66
C GLN A 36 1.97 7.61 5.86
N CYS A 37 1.31 6.44 5.86
CA CYS A 37 0.57 5.95 7.04
C CYS A 37 1.50 5.77 8.24
N PHE A 38 2.66 5.13 8.04
CA PHE A 38 3.66 4.97 9.09
C PHE A 38 4.15 6.33 9.63
N GLN A 39 4.47 7.27 8.74
CA GLN A 39 4.85 8.64 9.14
C GLN A 39 3.74 9.34 9.92
N ALA A 40 2.48 9.21 9.49
CA ALA A 40 1.34 9.79 10.18
C ALA A 40 1.18 9.21 11.59
N GLN A 41 1.29 7.88 11.75
CA GLN A 41 1.24 7.21 13.05
C GLN A 41 2.31 7.73 14.01
N GLN A 42 3.54 7.91 13.52
CA GLN A 42 4.63 8.47 14.33
C GLN A 42 4.32 9.90 14.78
N ILE A 43 3.75 10.76 13.93
CA ILE A 43 3.37 12.12 14.31
C ILE A 43 2.25 12.10 15.35
N LEU A 44 1.22 11.29 15.10
CA LEU A 44 0.04 11.20 15.96
C LEU A 44 0.39 10.69 17.36
N ALA A 45 1.34 9.76 17.48
CA ALA A 45 1.82 9.26 18.77
C ALA A 45 2.36 10.37 19.70
N PHE A 46 2.86 11.47 19.15
CA PHE A 46 3.40 12.59 19.93
C PHE A 46 2.52 13.84 19.93
N GLN A 47 1.63 13.98 18.95
CA GLN A 47 0.92 15.26 18.69
C GLN A 47 -0.59 15.14 18.54
N ALA A 48 -1.19 13.95 18.67
CA ALA A 48 -2.64 13.79 18.52
C ALA A 48 -3.45 14.55 19.58
N GLY A 49 -2.92 14.70 20.80
CA GLY A 49 -3.67 15.28 21.92
C GLY A 49 -4.98 14.54 22.16
N ASP A 50 -6.10 15.28 22.19
CA ASP A 50 -7.45 14.73 22.35
C ASP A 50 -8.11 14.29 21.03
N CYS A 51 -7.35 14.12 19.96
CA CYS A 51 -7.86 13.61 18.68
C CYS A 51 -7.68 12.08 18.60
N ASN A 52 -8.74 11.39 18.18
CA ASN A 52 -8.62 10.02 17.72
C ASN A 52 -8.21 9.98 16.25
N ALA A 53 -7.48 8.93 15.89
CA ALA A 53 -7.01 8.70 14.53
C ALA A 53 -7.41 7.30 14.05
N TYR A 54 -8.00 7.25 12.86
CA TYR A 54 -8.48 6.03 12.24
C TYR A 54 -7.96 5.92 10.82
N PHE A 55 -7.61 4.70 10.40
CA PHE A 55 -7.12 4.43 9.05
C PHE A 55 -8.03 3.40 8.38
N SER A 56 -8.46 3.69 7.16
CA SER A 56 -9.20 2.73 6.32
C SER A 56 -8.87 2.93 4.86
N GLY A 57 -8.77 1.83 4.12
CA GLY A 57 -8.69 1.84 2.66
C GLY A 57 -9.91 1.21 1.99
N GLY A 58 -10.99 0.99 2.74
CA GLY A 58 -12.23 0.33 2.29
C GLY A 58 -12.27 -1.18 2.55
N TYR A 59 -11.14 -1.79 2.95
CA TYR A 59 -11.09 -3.20 3.33
C TYR A 59 -9.95 -3.50 4.31
N ALA A 60 -10.00 -4.64 4.98
CA ALA A 60 -9.13 -4.99 6.12
C ALA A 60 -7.62 -5.05 5.81
N HIS A 61 -7.23 -5.26 4.54
CA HIS A 61 -5.84 -5.42 4.13
C HIS A 61 -5.38 -4.37 3.13
N ALA A 62 -6.02 -3.19 3.14
CA ALA A 62 -5.64 -2.09 2.29
C ALA A 62 -4.21 -1.62 2.58
N GLU A 63 -3.39 -1.52 1.53
CA GLU A 63 -2.08 -0.87 1.59
C GLU A 63 -2.26 0.64 1.61
N ARG A 64 -3.10 1.17 0.71
CA ARG A 64 -3.39 2.60 0.66
C ARG A 64 -4.61 2.90 1.51
N GLN A 65 -4.45 3.81 2.46
CA GLN A 65 -5.48 4.13 3.44
C GLN A 65 -5.66 5.64 3.55
N ARG A 66 -6.88 6.07 3.87
CA ARG A 66 -7.17 7.44 4.28
C ARG A 66 -7.08 7.52 5.80
N LEU A 67 -6.51 8.61 6.30
CA LEU A 67 -6.49 8.95 7.71
C LEU A 67 -7.69 9.86 8.01
N LEU A 68 -8.52 9.43 8.96
CA LEU A 68 -9.57 10.24 9.55
C LEU A 68 -9.16 10.65 10.96
N LEU A 69 -9.04 11.95 11.19
CA LEU A 69 -8.84 12.54 12.51
C LEU A 69 -10.15 13.11 13.01
N ALA A 70 -10.54 12.75 14.23
CA ALA A 70 -11.78 13.22 14.84
C ALA A 70 -11.54 13.60 16.31
N PRO A 71 -12.31 14.57 16.85
CA PRO A 71 -12.36 14.78 18.31
C PRO A 71 -12.72 13.48 19.04
N SER A 72 -12.09 13.22 20.18
CA SER A 72 -12.25 11.97 20.94
C SER A 72 -13.68 11.62 21.35
N PHE A 73 -14.57 12.61 21.42
CA PHE A 73 -15.98 12.44 21.78
C PHE A 73 -16.91 12.12 20.60
N LEU A 74 -16.43 12.22 19.35
CA LEU A 74 -17.24 11.91 18.18
C LEU A 74 -17.03 10.46 17.74
N PRO A 75 -18.09 9.66 17.57
CA PRO A 75 -18.00 8.37 16.92
C PRO A 75 -17.67 8.57 15.43
N VAL A 76 -17.04 7.55 14.85
CA VAL A 76 -16.65 7.51 13.44
C VAL A 76 -17.14 6.19 12.86
N ASP A 77 -17.79 6.26 11.70
CA ASP A 77 -18.29 5.13 10.95
C ASP A 77 -17.49 4.92 9.65
N GLU A 78 -17.65 3.77 9.01
CA GLU A 78 -16.96 3.45 7.75
C GLU A 78 -17.29 4.45 6.62
N ALA A 79 -18.51 4.99 6.62
CA ALA A 79 -18.95 5.98 5.63
C ALA A 79 -18.17 7.30 5.71
N ASP A 80 -17.65 7.67 6.89
CA ASP A 80 -16.90 8.91 7.10
C ASP A 80 -15.55 8.92 6.38
N PHE A 81 -15.05 7.77 5.97
CA PHE A 81 -13.84 7.68 5.15
C PHE A 81 -14.09 8.08 3.69
N GLU A 82 -15.35 8.21 3.26
CA GLU A 82 -15.72 8.60 1.90
C GLU A 82 -14.98 7.80 0.83
N ILE A 83 -14.87 6.48 1.01
CA ILE A 83 -14.20 5.55 0.09
C ILE A 83 -15.27 4.82 -0.71
N GLN A 84 -15.07 4.69 -2.02
CA GLN A 84 -15.97 3.98 -2.92
C GLN A 84 -15.20 2.89 -3.68
N LEU A 85 -15.77 1.67 -3.71
CA LEU A 85 -15.32 0.57 -4.55
C LEU A 85 -15.88 0.73 -5.96
N PHE A 86 -15.07 0.48 -6.97
CA PHE A 86 -15.47 0.50 -8.37
C PHE A 86 -15.14 -0.83 -9.04
N GLU A 87 -16.07 -1.35 -9.84
CA GLU A 87 -15.87 -2.47 -10.77
C GLU A 87 -15.55 -1.94 -12.17
N ILE A 88 -14.63 -2.61 -12.85
CA ILE A 88 -14.33 -2.38 -14.26
C ILE A 88 -14.97 -3.52 -15.08
N GLU A 89 -16.07 -3.21 -15.76
CA GLU A 89 -16.74 -4.14 -16.67
C GLU A 89 -16.11 -4.09 -18.08
N PHE A 90 -15.78 -5.26 -18.62
CA PHE A 90 -15.26 -5.41 -19.98
C PHE A 90 -15.59 -6.80 -20.55
N ASN A 91 -15.33 -7.02 -21.84
CA ASN A 91 -15.59 -8.31 -22.47
C ASN A 91 -14.46 -9.32 -22.17
N HIS A 92 -14.58 -10.04 -21.06
CA HIS A 92 -13.60 -11.02 -20.57
C HIS A 92 -13.22 -12.11 -21.59
N LYS A 93 -14.07 -12.38 -22.60
CA LYS A 93 -13.77 -13.40 -23.62
C LYS A 93 -12.63 -13.00 -24.57
N PHE A 94 -12.41 -11.70 -24.75
CA PHE A 94 -11.47 -11.16 -25.74
C PHE A 94 -10.43 -10.21 -25.15
N VAL A 95 -10.62 -9.79 -23.89
CA VAL A 95 -9.80 -8.77 -23.27
C VAL A 95 -9.23 -9.33 -21.96
N HIS A 96 -7.90 -9.23 -21.84
CA HIS A 96 -7.20 -9.42 -20.58
C HIS A 96 -6.57 -8.09 -20.18
N LEU A 97 -7.04 -7.54 -19.06
CA LEU A 97 -6.46 -6.35 -18.48
C LEU A 97 -5.25 -6.72 -17.62
N LYS A 98 -4.27 -5.82 -17.60
CA LYS A 98 -3.14 -5.86 -16.67
C LYS A 98 -3.26 -4.74 -15.66
N HIS A 99 -2.80 -4.98 -14.44
CA HIS A 99 -2.73 -3.97 -13.39
C HIS A 99 -2.04 -2.67 -13.88
N SER A 100 -0.97 -2.78 -14.66
CA SER A 100 -0.23 -1.63 -15.18
C SER A 100 -1.06 -0.76 -16.14
N GLN A 101 -2.00 -1.35 -16.89
CA GLN A 101 -2.89 -0.60 -17.79
C GLN A 101 -3.93 0.20 -17.00
N ILE A 102 -4.48 -0.39 -15.93
CA ILE A 102 -5.42 0.30 -15.04
C ILE A 102 -4.70 1.45 -14.35
N LEU A 103 -3.53 1.18 -13.75
CA LEU A 103 -2.71 2.20 -13.10
C LEU A 103 -2.35 3.35 -14.06
N GLY A 104 -1.95 3.01 -15.30
CA GLY A 104 -1.65 3.99 -16.34
C GLY A 104 -2.87 4.83 -16.74
N THR A 105 -4.07 4.23 -16.75
CA THR A 105 -5.31 4.95 -17.03
C THR A 105 -5.61 5.93 -15.91
N LEU A 106 -5.62 5.45 -14.65
CA LEU A 106 -5.91 6.29 -13.47
C LEU A 106 -4.92 7.46 -13.33
N ALA A 107 -3.63 7.23 -13.62
CA ALA A 107 -2.60 8.25 -13.57
C ALA A 107 -2.78 9.38 -14.62
N ASN A 108 -3.49 9.11 -15.72
CA ASN A 108 -3.69 10.05 -16.82
C ASN A 108 -5.05 10.76 -16.79
N LEU A 109 -5.88 10.53 -15.77
CA LEU A 109 -7.19 11.17 -15.62
C LEU A 109 -7.13 12.66 -15.20
N GLY A 110 -5.94 13.20 -14.97
CA GLY A 110 -5.78 14.56 -14.45
C GLY A 110 -6.10 14.71 -12.94
N LEU A 111 -6.43 13.61 -12.26
CA LEU A 111 -6.57 13.57 -10.81
C LEU A 111 -5.22 13.29 -10.13
N ASN A 112 -5.08 13.75 -8.89
CA ASN A 112 -3.92 13.39 -8.08
C ASN A 112 -3.92 11.89 -7.79
N ARG A 113 -2.74 11.26 -7.80
CA ARG A 113 -2.58 9.83 -7.46
C ARG A 113 -3.08 9.49 -6.05
N GLU A 114 -3.14 10.48 -5.18
CA GLU A 114 -3.64 10.37 -3.80
C GLU A 114 -5.17 10.24 -3.73
N CYS A 115 -5.90 10.42 -4.84
CA CYS A 115 -7.35 10.20 -4.92
C CYS A 115 -7.74 8.72 -5.09
N PHE A 116 -6.75 7.85 -5.32
CA PHE A 116 -6.95 6.42 -5.60
C PHE A 116 -6.30 5.56 -4.53
N GLY A 117 -7.04 4.55 -4.07
CA GLY A 117 -6.58 3.48 -3.21
C GLY A 117 -6.00 2.32 -4.01
N ASP A 118 -6.25 1.10 -3.54
CA ASP A 118 -5.71 -0.12 -4.14
C ASP A 118 -6.51 -0.57 -5.36
N ILE A 119 -5.83 -1.24 -6.29
CA ILE A 119 -6.44 -1.93 -7.43
C ILE A 119 -6.44 -3.43 -7.08
N ILE A 120 -7.58 -4.08 -7.22
CA ILE A 120 -7.84 -5.45 -6.75
C ILE A 120 -8.31 -6.30 -7.92
N THR A 121 -7.92 -7.57 -7.94
CA THR A 121 -8.42 -8.56 -8.88
C THR A 121 -8.50 -9.94 -8.24
N ASP A 122 -9.42 -10.77 -8.72
CA ASP A 122 -9.47 -12.22 -8.48
C ASP A 122 -8.87 -13.01 -9.66
N GLY A 123 -8.26 -12.32 -10.63
CA GLY A 123 -7.76 -12.84 -11.90
C GLY A 123 -8.73 -12.67 -13.07
N ASP A 124 -10.03 -12.54 -12.79
CA ASP A 124 -11.07 -12.38 -13.83
C ASP A 124 -11.66 -10.96 -13.78
N ARG A 125 -12.10 -10.55 -12.60
CA ARG A 125 -12.69 -9.25 -12.30
C ARG A 125 -11.63 -8.26 -11.85
N TRP A 126 -11.86 -6.98 -12.15
CA TRP A 126 -10.97 -5.90 -11.74
C TRP A 126 -11.76 -4.83 -11.02
N GLN A 127 -11.25 -4.45 -9.86
CA GLN A 127 -11.82 -3.43 -9.02
C GLN A 127 -10.74 -2.43 -8.60
N PHE A 128 -11.16 -1.24 -8.18
CA PHE A 128 -10.27 -0.29 -7.53
C PHE A 128 -11.03 0.58 -6.54
N TRP A 129 -10.30 1.11 -5.56
CA TRP A 129 -10.82 2.06 -4.58
C TRP A 129 -10.49 3.49 -4.97
N ALA A 130 -11.41 4.42 -4.75
CA ALA A 130 -11.15 5.85 -4.92
C ALA A 130 -11.97 6.68 -3.93
N GLU A 131 -11.64 7.98 -3.84
CA GLU A 131 -12.44 8.92 -3.05
C GLU A 131 -13.84 9.07 -3.67
N LYS A 132 -14.87 8.92 -2.84
CA LYS A 132 -16.28 8.92 -3.26
C LYS A 132 -16.68 10.19 -4.01
N GLN A 133 -16.08 11.34 -3.69
CA GLN A 133 -16.35 12.61 -4.36
C GLN A 133 -16.06 12.61 -5.86
N PHE A 134 -15.17 11.73 -6.35
CA PHE A 134 -14.85 11.62 -7.78
C PHE A 134 -15.71 10.61 -8.52
N GLN A 135 -16.70 9.97 -7.87
CA GLN A 135 -17.51 8.91 -8.46
C GLN A 135 -18.05 9.30 -9.85
N GLU A 136 -18.82 10.39 -9.94
CA GLU A 136 -19.46 10.78 -11.20
C GLU A 136 -18.44 11.04 -12.31
N PHE A 137 -17.33 11.69 -11.98
CA PHE A 137 -16.23 11.95 -12.90
C PHE A 137 -15.60 10.64 -13.41
N LEU A 138 -15.31 9.68 -12.51
CA LEU A 138 -14.68 8.41 -12.88
C LEU A 138 -15.59 7.55 -13.78
N LEU A 139 -16.90 7.57 -13.52
CA LEU A 139 -17.90 6.87 -14.34
C LEU A 139 -17.96 7.43 -15.76
N GLN A 140 -17.80 8.74 -15.91
CA GLN A 140 -17.87 9.44 -17.19
C GLN A 140 -16.57 9.32 -17.99
N GLU A 141 -15.42 9.51 -17.34
CA GLU A 141 -14.13 9.62 -18.02
C GLU A 141 -13.48 8.26 -18.31
N ILE A 142 -13.67 7.25 -17.45
CA ILE A 142 -13.07 5.93 -17.65
C ILE A 142 -13.94 5.09 -18.60
N THR A 143 -13.82 5.36 -19.89
CA THR A 143 -14.51 4.61 -20.95
C THR A 143 -13.59 3.60 -21.66
N ARG A 144 -12.28 3.71 -21.44
CA ARG A 144 -11.26 2.82 -22.01
C ARG A 144 -10.11 2.58 -21.05
N ILE A 145 -9.53 1.38 -21.11
CA ILE A 145 -8.28 1.03 -20.45
C ILE A 145 -7.35 0.41 -21.50
N GLY A 146 -6.22 1.08 -21.75
CA GLY A 146 -5.42 0.82 -22.94
C GLY A 146 -6.24 1.05 -24.21
N HIS A 147 -6.39 0.02 -25.04
CA HIS A 147 -7.22 0.07 -26.26
C HIS A 147 -8.62 -0.54 -26.06
N ASN A 148 -8.91 -1.08 -24.89
CA ASN A 148 -10.14 -1.83 -24.63
C ASN A 148 -11.24 -0.90 -24.12
N LYS A 149 -12.45 -1.03 -24.68
CA LYS A 149 -13.64 -0.36 -24.14
C LYS A 149 -14.03 -1.00 -22.82
N VAL A 150 -14.24 -0.18 -21.80
CA VAL A 150 -14.65 -0.61 -20.47
C VAL A 150 -15.82 0.26 -19.99
N LYS A 151 -16.45 -0.17 -18.90
CA LYS A 151 -17.39 0.64 -18.12
C LYS A 151 -17.00 0.54 -16.65
N VAL A 152 -16.95 1.67 -15.96
CA VAL A 152 -16.72 1.70 -14.52
C VAL A 152 -18.05 1.87 -13.79
N LEU A 153 -18.28 1.08 -12.74
CA LEU A 153 -19.51 1.11 -11.94
C LEU A 153 -19.17 1.11 -10.44
N PRO A 154 -19.85 1.90 -9.59
CA PRO A 154 -19.69 1.81 -8.16
C PRO A 154 -20.27 0.48 -7.67
N GLN A 155 -19.61 -0.15 -6.71
CA GLN A 155 -20.07 -1.36 -6.05
C GLN A 155 -20.09 -1.18 -4.52
N PRO A 156 -20.99 -1.88 -3.83
CA PRO A 156 -20.95 -1.91 -2.37
C PRO A 156 -19.77 -2.79 -1.90
N THR A 157 -19.22 -2.52 -0.72
CA THR A 157 -18.00 -3.17 -0.19
C THR A 157 -18.15 -4.69 -0.10
N GLU A 158 -19.36 -5.20 0.09
CA GLU A 158 -19.70 -6.62 0.16
C GLU A 158 -19.47 -7.34 -1.17
N GLN A 159 -19.37 -6.60 -2.28
CA GLN A 159 -19.02 -7.14 -3.60
C GLN A 159 -17.52 -7.08 -3.91
N LEU A 160 -16.69 -6.71 -2.92
CA LEU A 160 -15.24 -6.81 -3.04
C LEU A 160 -14.86 -8.23 -3.44
N VAL A 161 -14.12 -8.34 -4.55
CA VAL A 161 -13.64 -9.66 -4.97
C VAL A 161 -12.64 -10.21 -3.97
N ALA A 162 -12.65 -11.53 -3.78
CA ALA A 162 -11.63 -12.19 -2.99
C ALA A 162 -10.28 -11.88 -3.62
N VAL A 163 -9.47 -11.06 -2.94
CA VAL A 163 -8.16 -10.63 -3.42
C VAL A 163 -7.37 -11.89 -3.79
N LYS A 164 -7.26 -12.19 -5.07
CA LYS A 164 -6.28 -13.16 -5.55
C LYS A 164 -4.99 -12.38 -5.50
N GLY A 165 -4.42 -12.34 -4.30
CA GLY A 165 -3.19 -11.62 -4.08
C GLY A 165 -2.20 -12.09 -5.12
N ASP A 166 -1.60 -11.16 -5.85
CA ASP A 166 -0.33 -11.39 -6.57
C ASP A 166 0.81 -11.74 -5.58
N PHE A 167 0.46 -12.06 -4.33
CA PHE A 167 1.33 -12.58 -3.31
C PHE A 167 1.12 -14.06 -3.07
N SER A 168 2.21 -14.78 -2.92
CA SER A 168 2.26 -16.11 -2.33
C SER A 168 2.79 -16.01 -0.91
N ASN A 169 2.26 -16.85 -0.03
CA ASN A 169 2.93 -17.10 1.24
C ASN A 169 3.89 -18.29 1.05
N GLU A 170 5.15 -18.09 1.37
CA GLU A 170 6.22 -19.05 1.11
C GLU A 170 7.13 -19.20 2.31
N THR A 171 7.59 -20.43 2.53
CA THR A 171 8.66 -20.70 3.49
C THR A 171 9.98 -20.78 2.74
N ILE A 172 10.92 -19.91 3.09
CA ILE A 172 12.27 -19.90 2.49
C ILE A 172 13.33 -20.32 3.51
N ILE A 173 14.49 -20.74 3.00
CA ILE A 173 15.68 -21.00 3.81
C ILE A 173 16.75 -19.98 3.45
N SER A 174 17.17 -19.18 4.43
CA SER A 174 18.25 -18.20 4.28
C SER A 174 19.47 -18.60 5.11
N SER A 175 20.67 -18.33 4.60
CA SER A 175 21.93 -18.58 5.34
C SER A 175 22.14 -17.64 6.53
N SER A 176 21.45 -16.50 6.56
CA SER A 176 21.48 -15.53 7.66
C SER A 176 20.22 -14.66 7.65
N LEU A 177 19.97 -13.91 8.72
CA LEU A 177 18.89 -12.91 8.79
C LEU A 177 19.23 -11.58 8.11
N ARG A 178 20.35 -11.50 7.39
CA ARG A 178 20.71 -10.30 6.66
C ARG A 178 19.75 -10.08 5.49
N MET A 179 19.34 -8.83 5.27
CA MET A 179 18.47 -8.39 4.19
C MET A 179 18.93 -8.94 2.84
N ASP A 180 20.21 -8.81 2.53
CA ASP A 180 20.76 -9.29 1.27
C ASP A 180 20.64 -10.82 1.09
N ALA A 181 20.54 -11.60 2.18
CA ALA A 181 20.48 -13.07 2.14
C ALA A 181 19.05 -13.52 1.96
N VAL A 182 18.15 -12.86 2.70
CA VAL A 182 16.71 -13.05 2.63
C VAL A 182 16.19 -12.68 1.24
N ILE A 183 16.56 -11.53 0.69
CA ILE A 183 16.15 -11.10 -0.67
C ILE A 183 16.64 -12.11 -1.73
N ALA A 184 17.91 -12.55 -1.64
CA ALA A 184 18.47 -13.50 -2.59
C ALA A 184 17.70 -14.82 -2.60
N ALA A 185 17.36 -15.34 -1.41
CA ALA A 185 16.60 -16.57 -1.25
C ALA A 185 15.14 -16.42 -1.71
N ALA A 186 14.47 -15.32 -1.38
CA ALA A 186 13.06 -15.09 -1.71
C ALA A 186 12.79 -14.90 -3.21
N PHE A 187 13.68 -14.17 -3.91
CA PHE A 187 13.52 -13.88 -5.33
C PHE A 187 14.39 -14.76 -6.24
N HIS A 188 15.05 -15.78 -5.68
CA HIS A 188 15.95 -16.68 -6.41
C HIS A 188 17.01 -15.92 -7.24
N ARG A 189 17.63 -14.91 -6.64
CA ARG A 189 18.67 -14.08 -7.25
C ARG A 189 20.02 -14.33 -6.61
N SER A 190 21.09 -14.15 -7.39
CA SER A 190 22.45 -14.25 -6.85
C SER A 190 22.72 -13.11 -5.88
N ARG A 191 23.59 -13.36 -4.89
CA ARG A 191 24.06 -12.36 -3.93
C ARG A 191 24.66 -11.11 -4.58
N LYS A 192 25.29 -11.29 -5.75
CA LYS A 192 25.83 -10.17 -6.55
C LYS A 192 24.71 -9.28 -7.07
N GLN A 193 23.70 -9.85 -7.72
CA GLN A 193 22.53 -9.10 -8.21
C GLN A 193 21.83 -8.34 -7.08
N VAL A 194 21.68 -8.94 -5.90
CA VAL A 194 21.06 -8.26 -4.75
C VAL A 194 21.90 -7.08 -4.27
N LYS A 195 23.23 -7.24 -4.18
CA LYS A 195 24.13 -6.14 -3.81
C LYS A 195 24.07 -4.98 -4.79
N ASP A 196 24.06 -5.26 -6.09
CA ASP A 196 23.96 -4.23 -7.13
C ASP A 196 22.62 -3.46 -7.01
N LEU A 197 21.53 -4.17 -6.71
CA LEU A 197 20.21 -3.57 -6.47
C LEU A 197 20.19 -2.68 -5.21
N ILE A 198 20.82 -3.12 -4.13
CA ILE A 198 20.93 -2.33 -2.88
C ILE A 198 21.79 -1.08 -3.12
N GLN A 199 22.95 -1.23 -3.77
CA GLN A 199 23.88 -0.13 -4.04
C GLN A 199 23.29 0.94 -4.97
N SER A 200 22.47 0.52 -5.93
CA SER A 200 21.72 1.44 -6.81
C SER A 200 20.52 2.11 -6.12
N GLY A 201 20.31 1.87 -4.82
CA GLY A 201 19.22 2.47 -4.05
C GLY A 201 17.84 1.93 -4.43
N GLN A 202 17.77 0.75 -5.02
CA GLN A 202 16.54 0.15 -5.53
C GLN A 202 15.87 -0.81 -4.54
N VAL A 203 16.37 -0.85 -3.30
CA VAL A 203 15.80 -1.62 -2.19
C VAL A 203 15.36 -0.67 -1.08
N PHE A 204 14.16 -0.91 -0.58
CA PHE A 204 13.56 -0.18 0.54
C PHE A 204 13.19 -1.15 1.65
N VAL A 205 13.48 -0.78 2.89
CA VAL A 205 13.00 -1.48 4.09
C VAL A 205 12.04 -0.56 4.79
N ASN A 206 10.82 -1.02 5.03
CA ASN A 206 9.76 -0.23 5.69
C ASN A 206 9.65 1.17 5.06
N TRP A 207 9.72 1.21 3.73
CA TRP A 207 9.61 2.41 2.90
C TRP A 207 10.76 3.40 2.96
N GLU A 208 11.84 3.08 3.68
CA GLU A 208 13.05 3.88 3.74
C GLU A 208 14.17 3.24 2.92
N HIS A 209 15.00 4.08 2.30
CA HIS A 209 16.18 3.59 1.58
C HIS A 209 17.15 2.95 2.56
N GLN A 210 17.40 1.65 2.39
CA GLN A 210 18.42 0.94 3.15
C GLN A 210 19.66 0.73 2.30
N LYS A 211 20.76 1.38 2.70
CA LYS A 211 22.06 1.26 2.01
C LYS A 211 22.91 0.11 2.57
N HIS A 212 22.58 -0.37 3.76
CA HIS A 212 23.34 -1.38 4.48
C HIS A 212 22.80 -2.78 4.16
N SER A 213 23.52 -3.50 3.29
CA SER A 213 23.18 -4.88 2.91
C SER A 213 23.11 -5.87 4.09
N ASP A 214 23.78 -5.52 5.20
CA ASP A 214 23.88 -6.25 6.45
C ASP A 214 22.76 -5.96 7.45
N TYR A 215 21.78 -5.12 7.09
CA TYR A 215 20.56 -4.93 7.87
C TYR A 215 19.95 -6.28 8.25
N LEU A 216 19.69 -6.48 9.54
CA LEU A 216 19.06 -7.70 10.05
C LEU A 216 17.54 -7.55 9.99
N VAL A 217 16.88 -8.41 9.22
CA VAL A 217 15.42 -8.37 9.09
C VAL A 217 14.76 -8.91 10.35
N THR A 218 13.60 -8.35 10.68
CA THR A 218 12.76 -8.68 11.82
C THR A 218 11.33 -9.01 11.36
N ILE A 219 10.54 -9.64 12.23
CA ILE A 219 9.12 -9.92 11.92
C ILE A 219 8.40 -8.59 11.67
N GLY A 220 7.61 -8.54 10.60
CA GLY A 220 6.87 -7.36 10.16
C GLY A 220 7.63 -6.50 9.14
N ASP A 221 8.94 -6.66 8.98
CA ASP A 221 9.70 -5.88 7.99
C ASP A 221 9.18 -6.15 6.57
N SER A 222 8.96 -5.07 5.82
CA SER A 222 8.64 -5.14 4.40
C SER A 222 9.81 -4.66 3.54
N LEU A 223 10.29 -5.53 2.67
CA LEU A 223 11.39 -5.29 1.75
C LEU A 223 10.83 -5.11 0.34
N SER A 224 10.92 -3.90 -0.21
CA SER A 224 10.54 -3.61 -1.61
C SER A 224 11.77 -3.58 -2.49
N CYS A 225 11.82 -4.44 -3.51
CA CYS A 225 12.92 -4.60 -4.44
C CYS A 225 12.45 -4.21 -5.84
N ARG A 226 12.88 -3.04 -6.34
CA ARG A 226 12.39 -2.49 -7.61
C ARG A 226 12.59 -3.47 -8.76
N GLY A 227 11.52 -3.76 -9.49
CA GLY A 227 11.54 -4.68 -10.63
C GLY A 227 11.57 -6.17 -10.28
N TRP A 228 11.67 -6.54 -8.99
CA TRP A 228 11.55 -7.93 -8.54
C TRP A 228 10.27 -8.19 -7.75
N GLY A 229 9.87 -7.24 -6.91
CA GLY A 229 8.64 -7.31 -6.14
C GLY A 229 8.82 -6.85 -4.70
N ARG A 230 7.92 -7.29 -3.81
CA ARG A 230 7.92 -6.95 -2.39
C ARG A 230 7.82 -8.22 -1.56
N LEU A 231 8.51 -8.27 -0.43
CA LEU A 231 8.29 -9.32 0.55
C LEU A 231 8.03 -8.73 1.94
N THR A 232 7.34 -9.48 2.78
CA THR A 232 7.11 -9.17 4.20
C THR A 232 7.48 -10.38 5.03
N ILE A 233 8.26 -10.19 6.09
CA ILE A 233 8.58 -11.24 7.05
C ILE A 233 7.37 -11.46 7.95
N LEU A 234 6.73 -12.63 7.84
CA LEU A 234 5.57 -12.97 8.66
C LEU A 234 5.98 -13.69 9.94
N ASP A 235 6.95 -14.60 9.86
CA ASP A 235 7.39 -15.39 11.01
C ASP A 235 8.80 -15.98 10.87
N PHE A 236 9.41 -16.31 12.02
CA PHE A 236 10.66 -17.05 12.14
C PHE A 236 10.38 -18.48 12.61
N LEU A 237 10.37 -19.45 11.69
CA LEU A 237 10.03 -20.84 11.99
C LEU A 237 11.16 -21.63 12.68
N GLY A 238 12.33 -21.01 12.84
CA GLY A 238 13.49 -21.60 13.51
C GLY A 238 14.69 -21.80 12.58
N GLN A 239 15.53 -22.78 12.92
CA GLN A 239 16.74 -23.11 12.18
C GLN A 239 16.75 -24.57 11.71
N THR A 240 17.28 -24.79 10.52
CA THR A 240 17.56 -26.12 9.99
C THR A 240 18.71 -26.79 10.74
N ARG A 241 18.88 -28.11 10.57
CA ARG A 241 20.03 -28.88 11.11
C ARG A 241 21.40 -28.34 10.69
N THR A 242 21.46 -27.55 9.62
CA THR A 242 22.68 -26.89 9.13
C THR A 242 22.80 -25.43 9.56
N ASN A 243 22.10 -25.01 10.62
CA ASN A 243 22.06 -23.63 11.15
C ASN A 243 21.63 -22.54 10.15
N LYS A 244 20.86 -22.91 9.12
CA LYS A 244 20.20 -21.93 8.23
C LYS A 244 18.84 -21.54 8.80
N TYR A 245 18.44 -20.29 8.61
CA TYR A 245 17.18 -19.74 9.11
C TYR A 245 16.02 -20.11 8.18
N GLN A 246 14.91 -20.53 8.77
CA GLN A 246 13.66 -20.81 8.09
C GLN A 246 12.67 -19.68 8.35
N LEU A 247 12.21 -19.03 7.28
CA LEU A 247 11.42 -17.81 7.32
C LEU A 247 10.09 -18.06 6.63
N TYR A 248 8.99 -17.63 7.24
CA TYR A 248 7.69 -17.58 6.58
C TYR A 248 7.44 -16.17 6.07
N LEU A 249 7.23 -16.04 4.76
CA LEU A 249 7.16 -14.76 4.06
C LEU A 249 5.85 -14.63 3.29
N ARG A 250 5.40 -13.39 3.13
CA ARG A 250 4.50 -12.99 2.05
C ARG A 250 5.34 -12.39 0.93
N ILE A 251 5.21 -12.86 -0.31
CA ILE A 251 6.01 -12.38 -1.45
C ILE A 251 5.09 -11.99 -2.61
N PHE A 252 5.12 -10.73 -2.99
CA PHE A 252 4.56 -10.18 -4.22
C PHE A 252 5.65 -10.19 -5.29
N ARG A 253 5.42 -10.83 -6.43
CA ARG A 253 6.37 -10.82 -7.57
C ARG A 253 5.84 -9.96 -8.70
N HIS A 254 6.74 -9.20 -9.33
CA HIS A 254 6.43 -8.46 -10.55
C HIS A 254 6.36 -9.35 -11.79
#